data_AF-A9VAR2-F1
#
_entry.id   AF-A9VAR2-F1
#
_cell.length_a   1.000
_cell.length_b   1.000
_cell.length_c   1.000
_cell.angle_alpha   90.00
_cell.angle_beta   90.00
_cell.angle_gamma   90.00
#
_symmetry.space_group_name_H-M   'P 1'
#
loop_
_entity.id
_entity.type
_entity.pdbx_description
1 polymer ?
#
loop_
_entity_poly.entity_id
_entity_poly.type
_entity_poly.pdbx_seq_one_letter_code
_entity_poly.pdbx_strand_id
1 'polypeptide(L)'
;MPLPRRKNWFFELFGVIEPAYGNVRGLFEMTERNGLVSLKSLSNGRSYQAGAFSTPSLRSLRQKNAALLSTERMVTIKHVVVGDILQHHAEPQYKHATFQAASQFNCLEFSHPEALPERGVTIYESDFTQGPACSIACGPATVYRDPYVTIRNGYTHATNKSLARLNADHTPASLEQAMEELKIGVQADTQVVFKDRNTTLDDPDQIVTQCFCSALSCGYTYGSLDAWSNVACAVLNASHCIAAVIHVNMCLKRCACNISRLLASYECTLWAALANADRHARADGANKVVLTMIGGGVFRNRDEWIADAIGRAAAKLRYSGLE
;
A
#
# COMPACT_ATOMS: atom_id res chain seq x y z
N MET A 1 -0.41 -26.47 -22.77
CA MET A 1 -1.38 -26.69 -21.68
C MET A 1 -0.94 -25.86 -20.49
N PRO A 2 -1.80 -25.05 -19.86
CA PRO A 2 -1.46 -24.46 -18.58
C PRO A 2 -1.33 -25.60 -17.56
N LEU A 3 -0.25 -25.59 -16.78
CA LEU A 3 -0.03 -26.56 -15.70
C LEU A 3 -1.27 -26.61 -14.79
N PRO A 4 -1.66 -27.79 -14.28
CA PRO A 4 -2.78 -27.88 -13.34
C PRO A 4 -2.52 -26.94 -12.16
N ARG A 5 -3.46 -26.03 -11.87
CA ARG A 5 -3.36 -25.05 -10.78
C ARG A 5 -3.14 -25.82 -9.47
N ARG A 6 -1.92 -25.71 -8.93
CA ARG A 6 -1.46 -26.39 -7.71
C ARG A 6 -2.22 -25.83 -6.50
N LYS A 7 -2.33 -26.62 -5.42
CA LYS A 7 -2.73 -26.11 -4.10
C LYS A 7 -1.71 -25.04 -3.69
N ASN A 8 -2.15 -23.80 -3.61
CA ASN A 8 -1.35 -22.62 -3.27
C ASN A 8 -1.97 -21.92 -2.04
N TRP A 9 -1.42 -20.77 -1.63
CA TRP A 9 -1.89 -20.03 -0.45
C TRP A 9 -3.40 -19.76 -0.45
N PHE A 10 -4.00 -19.50 -1.61
CA PHE A 10 -5.43 -19.22 -1.75
C PHE A 10 -6.26 -20.48 -1.48
N PHE A 11 -5.84 -21.63 -2.04
CA PHE A 11 -6.47 -22.91 -1.77
C PHE A 11 -6.36 -23.29 -0.29
N GLU A 12 -5.20 -23.08 0.33
CA GLU A 12 -5.00 -23.40 1.76
C GLU A 12 -5.94 -22.60 2.68
N LEU A 13 -6.19 -21.32 2.37
CA LEU A 13 -7.11 -20.50 3.15
C LEU A 13 -8.59 -20.83 2.88
N PHE A 14 -8.96 -20.93 1.61
CA PHE A 14 -10.36 -20.89 1.20
C PHE A 14 -10.91 -22.25 0.75
N GLY A 15 -10.06 -23.27 0.57
CA GLY A 15 -10.45 -24.62 0.15
C GLY A 15 -10.92 -24.70 -1.30
N VAL A 16 -10.68 -23.66 -2.08
CA VAL A 16 -11.07 -23.57 -3.49
C VAL A 16 -9.93 -22.99 -4.30
N ILE A 17 -9.75 -23.49 -5.52
CA ILE A 17 -8.75 -22.95 -6.45
C ILE A 17 -9.30 -21.64 -6.98
N GLU A 18 -8.49 -20.57 -6.94
CA GLU A 18 -8.87 -19.28 -7.54
C GLU A 18 -9.29 -19.52 -9.00
N PRO A 19 -10.45 -19.02 -9.47
CA PRO A 19 -10.90 -19.17 -10.84
C PRO A 19 -9.99 -18.40 -11.80
N ALA A 20 -9.81 -18.89 -13.03
CA ALA A 20 -8.94 -18.22 -14.02
C ALA A 20 -9.59 -16.97 -14.61
N TYR A 21 -10.91 -17.02 -14.71
CA TYR A 21 -11.81 -15.97 -15.14
C TYR A 21 -13.11 -16.19 -14.37
N GLY A 22 -13.66 -15.15 -13.74
CA GLY A 22 -14.92 -15.28 -13.00
C GLY A 22 -15.01 -14.37 -11.78
N ASN A 23 -16.16 -14.44 -11.10
CA ASN A 23 -16.44 -13.62 -9.91
C ASN A 23 -15.83 -14.26 -8.65
N VAL A 24 -14.63 -13.85 -8.27
CA VAL A 24 -13.97 -14.29 -7.01
C VAL A 24 -14.83 -13.99 -5.79
N ARG A 25 -15.62 -12.89 -5.76
CA ARG A 25 -16.55 -12.62 -4.65
C ARG A 25 -17.62 -13.70 -4.51
N GLY A 26 -18.01 -14.36 -5.61
CA GLY A 26 -18.99 -15.43 -5.59
C GLY A 26 -18.54 -16.66 -4.79
N LEU A 27 -17.27 -16.72 -4.39
CA LEU A 27 -16.72 -17.76 -3.52
C LEU A 27 -16.94 -17.45 -2.02
N PHE A 28 -17.41 -16.24 -1.69
CA PHE A 28 -17.46 -15.74 -0.31
C PHE A 28 -18.83 -15.18 0.07
N GLU A 29 -19.27 -15.52 1.28
CA GLU A 29 -20.29 -14.77 2.00
C GLU A 29 -19.59 -13.60 2.71
N MET A 30 -20.04 -12.37 2.44
CA MET A 30 -19.45 -11.15 3.01
C MET A 30 -20.41 -10.52 4.02
N THR A 31 -19.91 -10.22 5.20
CA THR A 31 -20.65 -9.50 6.24
C THR A 31 -19.87 -8.29 6.69
N GLU A 32 -20.58 -7.22 7.05
CA GLU A 32 -19.97 -6.00 7.58
C GLU A 32 -20.59 -5.68 8.95
N ARG A 33 -19.74 -5.45 9.94
CA ARG A 33 -20.15 -5.05 11.29
C ARG A 33 -19.20 -4.00 11.81
N ASN A 34 -19.75 -2.87 12.29
CA ASN A 34 -18.97 -1.73 12.80
C ASN A 34 -17.92 -1.21 11.80
N GLY A 35 -18.22 -1.27 10.49
CA GLY A 35 -17.30 -0.87 9.42
C GLY A 35 -16.19 -1.87 9.11
N LEU A 36 -16.16 -3.04 9.77
CA LEU A 36 -15.20 -4.11 9.50
C LEU A 36 -15.87 -5.21 8.67
N VAL A 37 -15.18 -5.61 7.59
CA VAL A 37 -15.65 -6.67 6.70
C VAL A 37 -15.07 -8.02 7.12
N SER A 38 -15.92 -9.04 7.14
CA SER A 38 -15.56 -10.44 7.29
C SER A 38 -15.94 -11.24 6.05
N LEU A 39 -15.05 -12.12 5.62
CA LEU A 39 -15.25 -13.03 4.49
C LEU A 39 -15.35 -14.45 5.01
N LYS A 40 -16.43 -15.14 4.65
CA LYS A 40 -16.59 -16.57 4.90
C LYS A 40 -16.53 -17.31 3.58
N SER A 41 -15.59 -18.24 3.46
CA SER A 41 -15.48 -19.08 2.27
C SER A 41 -16.67 -20.04 2.19
N LEU A 42 -17.35 -20.04 1.04
CA LEU A 42 -18.45 -20.96 0.77
C LEU A 42 -17.98 -22.41 0.55
N SER A 43 -16.69 -22.60 0.23
CA SER A 43 -16.13 -23.92 -0.09
C SER A 43 -15.69 -24.71 1.14
N ASN A 44 -15.16 -24.04 2.17
CA ASN A 44 -14.68 -24.71 3.39
C ASN A 44 -15.32 -24.19 4.69
N GLY A 45 -16.19 -23.18 4.62
CA GLY A 45 -16.91 -22.62 5.76
C GLY A 45 -16.07 -21.76 6.72
N ARG A 46 -14.76 -21.60 6.47
CA ARG A 46 -13.88 -20.76 7.31
C ARG A 46 -14.18 -19.29 7.11
N SER A 47 -14.08 -18.52 8.20
CA SER A 47 -14.34 -17.08 8.24
C SER A 47 -13.08 -16.33 8.65
N TYR A 48 -12.84 -15.19 8.01
CA TYR A 48 -11.69 -14.34 8.27
C TYR A 48 -12.06 -12.86 8.26
N GLN A 49 -11.39 -12.05 9.08
CA GLN A 49 -11.57 -10.60 9.07
C GLN A 49 -10.71 -9.96 7.97
N ALA A 50 -11.36 -9.45 6.93
CA ALA A 50 -10.70 -8.63 5.93
C ALA A 50 -10.37 -7.23 6.48
N GLY A 51 -11.20 -6.70 7.37
CA GLY A 51 -11.04 -5.38 7.97
C GLY A 51 -11.72 -4.28 7.14
N ALA A 52 -11.26 -3.04 7.27
CA ALA A 52 -11.81 -1.88 6.56
C ALA A 52 -10.80 -1.34 5.53
N PHE A 53 -11.27 -1.03 4.31
CA PHE A 53 -10.42 -0.43 3.28
C PHE A 53 -10.81 1.02 3.02
N SER A 54 -9.81 1.89 2.87
CA SER A 54 -10.01 3.29 2.50
C SER A 54 -8.82 3.84 1.70
N THR A 55 -9.02 4.98 1.03
CA THR A 55 -7.98 5.65 0.23
C THR A 55 -7.79 7.12 0.66
N PRO A 56 -7.35 7.38 1.90
CA PRO A 56 -7.24 8.73 2.42
C PRO A 56 -6.09 9.50 1.73
N SER A 57 -6.28 10.81 1.55
CA SER A 57 -5.21 11.72 1.12
C SER A 57 -4.36 12.19 2.29
N LEU A 58 -3.14 12.65 2.02
CA LEU A 58 -2.28 13.27 3.02
C LEU A 58 -2.98 14.43 3.74
N ARG A 59 -3.71 15.28 2.99
CA ARG A 59 -4.52 16.35 3.57
C ARG A 59 -5.55 15.82 4.55
N SER A 60 -6.31 14.81 4.16
CA SER A 60 -7.36 14.23 5.01
C SER A 60 -6.77 13.63 6.29
N LEU A 61 -5.64 12.92 6.17
CA LEU A 61 -4.93 12.33 7.30
C LEU A 61 -4.43 13.39 8.27
N ARG A 62 -3.75 14.44 7.77
CA ARG A 62 -3.31 15.57 8.61
C ARG A 62 -4.48 16.21 9.35
N GLN A 63 -5.55 16.57 8.63
CA GLN A 63 -6.69 17.28 9.21
C GLN A 63 -7.40 16.46 10.28
N LYS A 64 -7.58 15.16 10.06
CA LYS A 64 -8.28 14.28 11.01
C LYS A 64 -7.45 13.97 12.25
N ASN A 65 -6.13 13.85 12.09
CA ASN A 65 -5.29 13.23 13.11
C ASN A 65 -4.37 14.23 13.82
N ALA A 66 -4.32 15.50 13.40
CA ALA A 66 -3.45 16.51 14.01
C ALA A 66 -3.67 16.68 15.52
N ALA A 67 -4.91 16.54 15.99
CA ALA A 67 -5.26 16.64 17.41
C ALA A 67 -4.76 15.45 18.26
N LEU A 68 -4.34 14.35 17.63
CA LEU A 68 -3.81 13.15 18.30
C LEU A 68 -2.33 13.28 18.65
N LEU A 69 -1.63 14.30 18.15
CA LEU A 69 -0.24 14.53 18.51
C LEU A 69 -0.15 14.86 20.00
N SER A 70 0.63 14.06 20.73
CA SER A 70 0.94 14.27 22.14
C SER A 70 1.95 15.41 22.32
N THR A 71 2.20 15.81 23.56
CA THR A 71 3.36 16.62 23.95
C THR A 71 4.39 15.83 24.75
N GLU A 72 4.10 14.56 25.08
CA GLU A 72 4.83 13.83 26.13
C GLU A 72 5.67 12.67 25.61
N ARG A 73 5.36 12.14 24.41
CA ARG A 73 6.07 10.97 23.85
C ARG A 73 6.62 11.28 22.47
N MET A 74 7.94 11.18 22.35
CA MET A 74 8.63 11.41 21.08
C MET A 74 8.61 10.15 20.21
N VAL A 75 8.66 10.34 18.89
CA VAL A 75 8.86 9.26 17.93
C VAL A 75 10.24 8.63 18.14
N THR A 76 10.31 7.31 18.09
CA THR A 76 11.59 6.58 18.05
C THR A 76 11.72 5.88 16.72
N ILE A 77 12.92 5.86 16.13
CA ILE A 77 13.19 5.15 14.88
C ILE A 77 14.34 4.18 15.14
N LYS A 78 14.13 2.92 14.82
CA LYS A 78 15.16 1.88 14.88
C LYS A 78 15.30 1.25 13.50
N HIS A 79 16.53 1.18 13.01
CA HIS A 79 16.80 0.40 11.81
C HIS A 79 16.78 -1.08 12.18
N VAL A 80 15.83 -1.83 11.61
CA VAL A 80 15.69 -3.27 11.80
C VAL A 80 16.05 -3.95 10.49
N VAL A 81 17.03 -4.87 10.54
CA VAL A 81 17.29 -5.76 9.40
C VAL A 81 16.23 -6.85 9.42
N VAL A 82 15.22 -6.69 8.57
CA VAL A 82 14.12 -7.64 8.44
C VAL A 82 14.43 -8.65 7.34
N GLY A 83 14.21 -9.93 7.61
CA GLY A 83 14.23 -10.99 6.60
C GLY A 83 12.98 -10.96 5.73
N ASP A 84 11.97 -11.75 6.10
CA ASP A 84 10.68 -11.79 5.43
C ASP A 84 9.64 -10.99 6.23
N ILE A 85 9.14 -9.89 5.65
CA ILE A 85 8.15 -9.01 6.29
C ILE A 85 6.85 -9.75 6.62
N LEU A 86 6.52 -10.83 5.91
CA LEU A 86 5.36 -11.67 6.21
C LEU A 86 5.46 -12.25 7.63
N GLN A 87 6.65 -12.71 8.04
CA GLN A 87 6.84 -13.30 9.37
C GLN A 87 6.56 -12.29 10.50
N HIS A 88 6.99 -11.04 10.31
CA HIS A 88 6.76 -9.98 11.28
C HIS A 88 5.26 -9.68 11.48
N HIS A 89 4.41 -9.87 10.47
CA HIS A 89 2.96 -9.70 10.64
C HIS A 89 2.40 -10.67 11.71
N ALA A 90 2.98 -11.86 11.82
CA ALA A 90 2.49 -12.91 12.72
C ALA A 90 3.06 -12.82 14.15
N GLU A 91 4.05 -11.98 14.41
CA GLU A 91 4.63 -11.90 15.76
C GLU A 91 3.67 -11.17 16.71
N PRO A 92 3.44 -11.69 17.93
CA PRO A 92 2.50 -11.10 18.88
C PRO A 92 2.82 -9.64 19.24
N GLN A 93 4.10 -9.27 19.21
CA GLN A 93 4.55 -7.92 19.50
C GLN A 93 4.12 -6.87 18.46
N TYR A 94 3.67 -7.31 17.28
CA TYR A 94 3.13 -6.47 16.21
C TYR A 94 1.61 -6.57 16.11
N LYS A 95 0.92 -7.15 17.10
CA LYS A 95 -0.53 -7.09 17.18
C LYS A 95 -0.98 -5.63 17.22
N HIS A 96 -1.90 -5.28 16.32
CA HIS A 96 -2.36 -3.93 15.99
C HIS A 96 -1.30 -3.00 15.39
N ALA A 97 -0.10 -3.45 15.03
CA ALA A 97 0.90 -2.60 14.39
C ALA A 97 0.51 -2.17 12.98
N THR A 98 1.13 -1.10 12.51
CA THR A 98 0.97 -0.61 11.12
C THR A 98 2.16 -1.05 10.26
N PHE A 99 1.88 -1.72 9.14
CA PHE A 99 2.88 -2.18 8.18
C PHE A 99 2.81 -1.37 6.89
N GLN A 100 3.96 -0.85 6.44
CA GLN A 100 4.06 -0.19 5.16
C GLN A 100 4.43 -1.20 4.07
N ALA A 101 3.56 -1.34 3.07
CA ALA A 101 3.84 -2.10 1.87
C ALA A 101 4.17 -1.16 0.72
N ALA A 102 5.28 -1.42 0.03
CA ALA A 102 5.48 -0.89 -1.31
C ALA A 102 4.48 -1.60 -2.23
N SER A 103 3.51 -0.84 -2.74
CA SER A 103 2.43 -1.34 -3.59
C SER A 103 2.49 -0.68 -4.95
N GLN A 104 1.95 -1.35 -5.97
CA GLN A 104 1.56 -0.66 -7.20
C GLN A 104 0.23 0.10 -7.00
N PHE A 105 -0.14 0.95 -7.96
CA PHE A 105 -1.16 2.03 -7.87
C PHE A 105 -2.59 1.61 -7.49
N ASN A 106 -2.80 0.34 -7.22
CA ASN A 106 -4.06 -0.35 -7.05
C ASN A 106 -4.20 -1.08 -5.72
N CYS A 107 -3.22 -0.97 -4.82
CA CYS A 107 -3.25 -1.72 -3.57
C CYS A 107 -3.27 -3.26 -3.79
N LEU A 108 -2.83 -3.70 -4.97
CA LEU A 108 -2.48 -5.07 -5.31
C LEU A 108 -1.08 -5.03 -5.97
N GLU A 109 -0.43 -6.17 -6.00
CA GLU A 109 0.94 -6.32 -6.48
C GLU A 109 0.92 -6.99 -7.86
N PHE A 110 1.92 -6.74 -8.71
CA PHE A 110 2.10 -7.38 -10.01
C PHE A 110 3.53 -7.86 -10.13
N SER A 111 3.68 -9.17 -10.23
CA SER A 111 4.97 -9.84 -10.43
C SER A 111 5.54 -9.66 -11.85
N HIS A 112 4.82 -9.01 -12.77
CA HIS A 112 5.23 -8.82 -14.16
C HIS A 112 4.61 -7.58 -14.82
N PRO A 113 5.29 -6.90 -15.77
CA PRO A 113 4.75 -5.76 -16.52
C PRO A 113 3.45 -6.02 -17.31
N GLU A 114 3.23 -7.28 -17.68
CA GLU A 114 2.04 -7.76 -18.38
C GLU A 114 1.07 -8.53 -17.46
N ALA A 115 1.34 -8.60 -16.16
CA ALA A 115 0.38 -9.16 -15.22
C ALA A 115 -0.80 -8.19 -15.11
N LEU A 116 -1.98 -8.76 -15.33
CA LEU A 116 -3.26 -8.06 -15.34
C LEU A 116 -3.98 -8.38 -14.02
N PRO A 117 -4.68 -7.42 -13.36
CA PRO A 117 -5.49 -7.72 -12.17
C PRO A 117 -6.42 -8.91 -12.39
N GLU A 118 -6.89 -9.07 -13.62
CA GLU A 118 -7.74 -10.16 -14.09
C GLU A 118 -7.08 -11.55 -14.07
N ARG A 119 -5.78 -11.67 -13.74
CA ARG A 119 -5.09 -12.97 -13.55
C ARG A 119 -5.14 -13.49 -12.11
N GLY A 120 -5.81 -12.77 -11.21
CA GLY A 120 -6.01 -13.18 -9.82
C GLY A 120 -4.81 -12.89 -8.91
N VAL A 121 -5.01 -13.12 -7.62
CA VAL A 121 -4.07 -12.78 -6.53
C VAL A 121 -3.10 -13.92 -6.23
N THR A 122 -3.31 -15.11 -6.81
CA THR A 122 -2.40 -16.26 -6.61
C THR A 122 -0.99 -16.05 -7.18
N ILE A 123 -0.79 -15.07 -8.05
CA ILE A 123 0.52 -14.70 -8.63
C ILE A 123 1.57 -14.27 -7.58
N TYR A 124 1.16 -13.96 -6.36
CA TYR A 124 2.06 -13.57 -5.25
C TYR A 124 2.91 -14.71 -4.72
N GLU A 125 2.52 -15.96 -4.99
CA GLU A 125 3.24 -17.14 -4.52
C GLU A 125 4.71 -17.14 -4.97
N SER A 126 4.98 -16.74 -6.21
CA SER A 126 6.32 -16.71 -6.78
C SER A 126 7.03 -15.36 -6.69
N ASP A 127 6.41 -14.35 -6.09
CA ASP A 127 7.01 -13.02 -5.91
C ASP A 127 7.37 -12.80 -4.44
N PHE A 128 8.67 -12.72 -4.18
CA PHE A 128 9.24 -12.57 -2.84
C PHE A 128 9.51 -11.11 -2.46
N THR A 129 9.01 -10.15 -3.24
CA THR A 129 9.04 -8.74 -2.85
C THR A 129 8.08 -8.48 -1.68
N GLN A 130 8.26 -7.32 -1.04
CA GLN A 130 7.58 -7.00 0.22
C GLN A 130 6.07 -6.80 0.06
N GLY A 131 5.61 -6.23 -1.05
CA GLY A 131 4.20 -6.05 -1.33
C GLY A 131 3.42 -7.37 -1.36
N PRO A 132 3.86 -8.37 -2.17
CA PRO A 132 3.27 -9.70 -2.21
C PRO A 132 3.31 -10.41 -0.86
N ALA A 133 4.40 -10.26 -0.11
CA ALA A 133 4.50 -10.78 1.26
C ALA A 133 3.42 -10.20 2.19
N CYS A 134 3.21 -8.88 2.18
CA CYS A 134 2.13 -8.22 2.90
C CYS A 134 0.75 -8.69 2.43
N SER A 135 0.56 -8.85 1.11
CA SER A 135 -0.71 -9.30 0.53
C SER A 135 -1.07 -10.74 0.91
N ILE A 136 -0.08 -11.64 0.97
CA ILE A 136 -0.28 -13.01 1.43
C ILE A 136 -0.54 -13.04 2.93
N ALA A 137 0.22 -12.28 3.73
CA ALA A 137 0.05 -12.21 5.19
C ALA A 137 -1.41 -11.91 5.58
N CYS A 138 -2.08 -11.07 4.79
CA CYS A 138 -3.47 -10.64 4.98
C CYS A 138 -4.37 -11.04 3.78
N GLY A 139 -4.27 -12.30 3.36
CA GLY A 139 -4.98 -12.86 2.19
C GLY A 139 -6.48 -12.50 2.06
N PRO A 140 -7.31 -12.59 3.12
CA PRO A 140 -8.72 -12.19 3.06
C PRO A 140 -8.92 -10.74 2.65
N ALA A 141 -8.06 -9.84 3.12
CA ALA A 141 -8.10 -8.42 2.77
C ALA A 141 -7.70 -8.19 1.31
N THR A 142 -6.71 -8.93 0.84
CA THR A 142 -6.28 -8.93 -0.56
C THR A 142 -7.41 -9.31 -1.51
N VAL A 143 -8.16 -10.37 -1.17
CA VAL A 143 -9.35 -10.80 -1.92
C VAL A 143 -10.49 -9.78 -1.82
N TYR A 144 -10.68 -9.18 -0.64
CA TYR A 144 -11.69 -8.14 -0.46
C TYR A 144 -11.42 -6.92 -1.35
N ARG A 145 -10.16 -6.48 -1.46
CA ARG A 145 -9.75 -5.31 -2.25
C ARG A 145 -9.83 -5.52 -3.77
N ASP A 146 -9.52 -6.72 -4.25
CA ASP A 146 -9.42 -7.10 -5.67
C ASP A 146 -10.54 -6.51 -6.59
N PRO A 147 -11.84 -6.63 -6.25
CA PRO A 147 -12.94 -6.08 -7.08
C PRO A 147 -13.24 -4.58 -6.91
N TYR A 148 -12.71 -3.89 -5.89
CA TYR A 148 -12.95 -2.45 -5.71
C TYR A 148 -11.98 -1.57 -6.53
N VAL A 149 -11.01 -2.19 -7.21
CA VAL A 149 -9.96 -1.49 -7.94
C VAL A 149 -9.88 -2.01 -9.38
N THR A 150 -10.57 -1.34 -10.30
CA THR A 150 -10.40 -1.62 -11.74
C THR A 150 -9.18 -0.87 -12.27
N ILE A 151 -8.17 -1.61 -12.77
CA ILE A 151 -7.02 -1.02 -13.46
C ILE A 151 -7.04 -1.48 -14.90
N ARG A 152 -6.66 -0.57 -15.80
CA ARG A 152 -6.16 -0.96 -17.13
C ARG A 152 -4.70 -0.61 -17.21
N ASN A 153 -3.85 -1.64 -17.31
CA ASN A 153 -2.39 -1.58 -17.42
C ASN A 153 -1.74 -0.76 -16.29
N GLY A 154 -1.28 -1.45 -15.23
CA GLY A 154 -0.49 -0.87 -14.12
C GLY A 154 0.83 -0.18 -14.51
N TYR A 155 1.03 0.07 -15.81
CA TYR A 155 2.07 0.86 -16.43
C TYR A 155 1.41 1.87 -17.37
N THR A 156 1.58 3.17 -17.09
CA THR A 156 1.08 4.21 -17.98
C THR A 156 1.96 4.34 -19.22
N HIS A 157 1.50 3.83 -20.36
CA HIS A 157 2.04 4.15 -21.67
C HIS A 157 1.46 5.50 -22.13
N ALA A 158 1.95 6.62 -21.59
CA ALA A 158 1.48 7.94 -22.02
C ALA A 158 2.21 8.41 -23.30
N THR A 159 1.47 9.08 -24.18
CA THR A 159 1.98 9.69 -25.41
C THR A 159 1.99 11.22 -25.26
N ASN A 160 2.84 11.94 -26.01
CA ASN A 160 2.87 13.41 -25.99
C ASN A 160 1.49 14.04 -26.23
N LYS A 161 0.63 13.40 -27.05
CA LYS A 161 -0.74 13.85 -27.35
C LYS A 161 -1.72 13.65 -26.18
N SER A 162 -1.64 12.52 -25.47
CA SER A 162 -2.46 12.29 -24.27
C SER A 162 -2.03 13.21 -23.12
N LEU A 163 -0.73 13.51 -23.05
CA LEU A 163 -0.18 14.38 -22.03
C LEU A 163 -0.60 15.85 -22.25
N ALA A 164 -0.53 16.34 -23.48
CA ALA A 164 -0.96 17.71 -23.79
C ALA A 164 -2.43 18.01 -23.46
N ARG A 165 -3.32 17.00 -23.51
CA ARG A 165 -4.74 17.15 -23.13
C ARG A 165 -4.92 17.31 -21.62
N LEU A 166 -4.24 16.49 -20.82
CA LEU A 166 -4.29 16.57 -19.36
C LEU A 166 -3.76 17.90 -18.81
N ASN A 167 -2.80 18.51 -19.53
CA ASN A 167 -2.22 19.81 -19.18
C ASN A 167 -3.21 20.98 -19.26
N ALA A 168 -4.27 20.85 -20.07
CA ALA A 168 -5.23 21.92 -20.28
C ALA A 168 -6.26 22.01 -19.13
N ASP A 169 -6.42 20.94 -18.34
CA ASP A 169 -7.56 20.81 -17.44
C ASP A 169 -7.26 21.22 -15.99
N HIS A 170 -6.05 21.03 -15.42
CA HIS A 170 -5.70 21.51 -14.06
C HIS A 170 -4.18 21.60 -13.79
N THR A 171 -3.69 22.68 -13.18
CA THR A 171 -2.31 22.79 -12.65
C THR A 171 -2.36 23.24 -11.18
N PRO A 172 -1.80 22.49 -10.20
CA PRO A 172 -1.70 22.90 -8.81
C PRO A 172 -0.70 24.05 -8.67
N ALA A 173 -0.90 24.92 -7.69
CA ALA A 173 -0.08 26.13 -7.54
C ALA A 173 1.31 25.84 -6.94
N SER A 174 1.51 24.68 -6.29
CA SER A 174 2.82 24.26 -5.75
C SER A 174 2.98 22.74 -5.60
N LEU A 175 4.22 22.27 -5.46
CA LEU A 175 4.55 20.87 -5.15
C LEU A 175 3.97 20.42 -3.79
N GLU A 176 3.90 21.32 -2.82
CA GLU A 176 3.35 21.02 -1.50
C GLU A 176 1.83 20.78 -1.57
N GLN A 177 1.10 21.61 -2.31
CA GLN A 177 -0.31 21.38 -2.58
C GLN A 177 -0.55 20.08 -3.35
N ALA A 178 0.36 19.75 -4.27
CA ALA A 178 0.31 18.48 -4.97
C ALA A 178 0.53 17.27 -4.04
N MET A 179 1.47 17.35 -3.09
CA MET A 179 1.70 16.27 -2.11
C MET A 179 0.49 16.04 -1.20
N GLU A 180 -0.27 17.09 -0.88
CA GLU A 180 -1.46 17.00 -0.03
C GLU A 180 -2.59 16.16 -0.63
N GLU A 181 -2.67 16.08 -1.96
CA GLU A 181 -3.66 15.27 -2.67
C GLU A 181 -3.22 13.81 -2.84
N LEU A 182 -1.97 13.47 -2.51
CA LEU A 182 -1.47 12.11 -2.58
C LEU A 182 -2.30 11.19 -1.67
N LYS A 183 -2.86 10.12 -2.25
CA LYS A 183 -3.61 9.09 -1.54
C LYS A 183 -2.79 7.82 -1.40
N ILE A 184 -3.02 7.11 -0.30
CA ILE A 184 -2.52 5.75 -0.07
C ILE A 184 -3.69 4.80 0.20
N GLY A 185 -3.51 3.51 -0.03
CA GLY A 185 -4.46 2.51 0.45
C GLY A 185 -4.22 2.22 1.93
N VAL A 186 -5.27 2.26 2.74
CA VAL A 186 -5.21 1.85 4.15
C VAL A 186 -6.17 0.70 4.35
N GLN A 187 -5.63 -0.48 4.65
CA GLN A 187 -6.38 -1.64 5.11
C GLN A 187 -6.25 -1.70 6.64
N ALA A 188 -7.26 -1.20 7.33
CA ALA A 188 -7.32 -1.23 8.78
C ALA A 188 -7.85 -2.57 9.29
N ASP A 189 -7.30 -3.02 10.41
CA ASP A 189 -7.81 -4.12 11.21
C ASP A 189 -8.01 -5.42 10.43
N THR A 190 -6.99 -5.81 9.67
CA THR A 190 -7.00 -7.05 8.89
C THR A 190 -6.35 -8.21 9.64
N GLN A 191 -6.94 -9.40 9.53
CA GLN A 191 -6.40 -10.61 10.13
C GLN A 191 -5.15 -11.09 9.40
N VAL A 192 -4.15 -11.46 10.19
CA VAL A 192 -2.96 -12.17 9.72
C VAL A 192 -3.26 -13.65 9.69
N VAL A 193 -3.08 -14.28 8.52
CA VAL A 193 -3.51 -15.68 8.29
C VAL A 193 -2.35 -16.62 7.99
N PHE A 194 -1.12 -16.10 7.92
CA PHE A 194 0.10 -16.88 7.70
C PHE A 194 1.20 -16.44 8.65
N LYS A 195 1.94 -17.40 9.23
CA LYS A 195 3.18 -17.13 9.98
C LYS A 195 4.42 -17.09 9.08
N ASP A 196 4.33 -17.80 7.96
CA ASP A 196 5.30 -17.86 6.88
C ASP A 196 4.54 -18.26 5.59
N ARG A 197 5.18 -18.18 4.42
CA ARG A 197 4.52 -18.48 3.13
C ARG A 197 3.91 -19.88 3.03
N ASN A 198 4.32 -20.82 3.88
CA ASN A 198 3.93 -22.22 3.81
C ASN A 198 3.04 -22.66 4.97
N THR A 199 2.81 -21.79 5.97
CA THR A 199 2.11 -22.20 7.19
C THR A 199 1.11 -21.16 7.65
N THR A 200 -0.15 -21.58 7.75
CA THR A 200 -1.25 -20.74 8.24
C THR A 200 -1.08 -20.40 9.72
N LEU A 201 -1.57 -19.23 10.10
CA LEU A 201 -1.71 -18.79 11.48
C LEU A 201 -3.18 -18.88 11.88
N ASP A 202 -3.47 -19.65 12.93
CA ASP A 202 -4.83 -19.79 13.49
C ASP A 202 -4.96 -18.94 14.75
N ASP A 203 -4.85 -17.62 14.56
CA ASP A 203 -5.05 -16.61 15.61
C ASP A 203 -5.94 -15.49 15.05
N PRO A 204 -7.25 -15.48 15.34
CA PRO A 204 -8.16 -14.45 14.87
C PRO A 204 -7.90 -13.08 15.51
N ASP A 205 -7.18 -13.03 16.63
CA ASP A 205 -6.87 -11.79 17.32
C ASP A 205 -5.56 -11.16 16.84
N GLN A 206 -4.76 -11.87 16.03
CA GLN A 206 -3.60 -11.30 15.36
C GLN A 206 -4.06 -10.42 14.18
N ILE A 207 -4.35 -9.17 14.52
CA ILE A 207 -4.86 -8.14 13.61
C ILE A 207 -3.78 -7.08 13.38
N VAL A 208 -3.64 -6.57 12.15
CA VAL A 208 -2.72 -5.49 11.81
C VAL A 208 -3.39 -4.46 10.90
N THR A 209 -2.75 -3.31 10.70
CA THR A 209 -3.12 -2.33 9.67
C THR A 209 -2.04 -2.27 8.59
N GLN A 210 -2.42 -2.30 7.31
CA GLN A 210 -1.49 -2.20 6.18
C GLN A 210 -1.69 -0.89 5.41
N CYS A 211 -0.60 -0.16 5.18
CA CYS A 211 -0.54 1.03 4.35
C CYS A 211 0.14 0.70 3.02
N PHE A 212 -0.65 0.67 1.94
CA PHE A 212 -0.20 0.41 0.58
C PHE A 212 0.21 1.72 -0.08
N CYS A 213 1.52 1.95 -0.16
CA CYS A 213 2.09 3.15 -0.72
C CYS A 213 2.50 2.91 -2.17
N SER A 214 1.90 3.66 -3.08
CA SER A 214 2.17 3.54 -4.51
C SER A 214 3.60 3.92 -4.88
N ALA A 215 4.40 2.95 -5.31
CA ALA A 215 5.75 3.18 -5.81
C ALA A 215 5.75 3.23 -7.36
N LEU A 216 6.31 4.31 -7.94
CA LEU A 216 6.42 4.52 -9.40
C LEU A 216 7.83 4.16 -9.86
N SER A 217 7.93 3.55 -11.03
CA SER A 217 9.20 3.35 -11.73
C SER A 217 9.74 4.62 -12.37
N CYS A 218 10.95 5.02 -11.98
CA CYS A 218 11.65 6.17 -12.55
C CYS A 218 12.80 5.77 -13.50
N GLY A 219 13.04 4.47 -13.72
CA GLY A 219 14.21 3.97 -14.47
C GLY A 219 14.01 3.71 -15.97
N TYR A 220 12.78 3.79 -16.50
CA TYR A 220 12.43 3.24 -17.83
C TYR A 220 11.58 4.17 -18.72
N THR A 221 11.94 5.45 -18.89
CA THR A 221 11.13 6.39 -19.72
C THR A 221 11.79 6.78 -21.05
N TYR A 222 11.02 6.73 -22.16
CA TYR A 222 11.47 7.03 -23.54
C TYR A 222 10.84 8.29 -24.17
N GLY A 223 10.09 9.12 -23.42
CA GLY A 223 9.41 10.33 -23.91
C GLY A 223 10.15 11.65 -23.62
N SER A 224 9.84 12.71 -24.38
CA SER A 224 10.46 14.04 -24.19
C SER A 224 9.93 14.76 -22.94
N LEU A 225 10.87 15.30 -22.18
CA LEU A 225 10.74 15.81 -20.81
C LEU A 225 9.69 16.94 -20.61
N ASP A 226 9.47 17.77 -21.63
CA ASP A 226 8.61 18.96 -21.54
C ASP A 226 7.10 18.63 -21.66
N ALA A 227 6.74 17.48 -22.23
CA ALA A 227 5.34 17.09 -22.42
C ALA A 227 4.67 16.61 -21.14
N TRP A 228 5.47 16.13 -20.17
CA TRP A 228 5.02 15.37 -19.00
C TRP A 228 4.85 16.21 -17.72
N SER A 229 5.39 17.43 -17.68
CA SER A 229 5.42 18.29 -16.49
C SER A 229 4.04 18.72 -15.99
N ASN A 230 3.17 19.11 -16.90
CA ASN A 230 1.86 19.67 -16.59
C ASN A 230 0.82 18.56 -16.25
N VAL A 231 1.04 17.31 -16.68
CA VAL A 231 0.13 16.17 -16.45
C VAL A 231 0.29 15.60 -15.06
N ALA A 232 1.53 15.51 -14.60
CA ALA A 232 1.91 15.02 -13.28
C ALA A 232 1.23 15.78 -12.13
N CYS A 233 0.91 17.04 -12.43
CA CYS A 233 0.23 18.01 -11.59
C CYS A 233 -1.30 17.84 -11.61
N ALA A 234 -1.87 17.55 -12.79
CA ALA A 234 -3.31 17.39 -13.01
C ALA A 234 -3.88 16.05 -12.50
N VAL A 235 -3.11 14.96 -12.59
CA VAL A 235 -3.57 13.59 -12.22
C VAL A 235 -3.86 13.44 -10.71
N LEU A 236 -3.41 14.38 -9.89
CA LEU A 236 -3.69 14.38 -8.46
C LEU A 236 -5.18 14.53 -8.10
N ASN A 237 -6.01 15.08 -9.00
CA ASN A 237 -7.40 15.44 -8.68
C ASN A 237 -8.50 14.47 -9.16
N ALA A 238 -8.24 13.49 -10.02
CA ALA A 238 -9.32 12.95 -10.85
C ALA A 238 -9.79 11.50 -10.60
N SER A 239 -9.17 10.65 -9.77
CA SER A 239 -9.63 9.25 -9.68
C SER A 239 -9.28 8.53 -8.37
N HIS A 240 -10.10 7.55 -7.98
CA HIS A 240 -9.87 6.58 -6.90
C HIS A 240 -8.63 5.68 -7.07
N CYS A 241 -7.69 6.06 -7.94
CA CYS A 241 -6.40 5.44 -8.18
C CYS A 241 -5.43 6.56 -8.54
N ILE A 242 -4.49 6.90 -7.67
CA ILE A 242 -3.46 7.91 -7.95
C ILE A 242 -2.13 7.17 -8.06
N ALA A 243 -1.73 6.79 -9.27
CA ALA A 243 -0.84 7.64 -10.04
C ALA A 243 -0.71 7.11 -11.46
N ALA A 244 -1.40 7.79 -12.37
CA ALA A 244 -0.91 7.89 -13.72
C ALA A 244 0.08 9.07 -13.75
N VAL A 245 1.25 8.88 -14.34
CA VAL A 245 2.13 9.94 -14.87
C VAL A 245 2.96 10.77 -13.87
N ILE A 246 4.28 10.49 -13.79
CA ILE A 246 5.31 11.51 -13.55
C ILE A 246 6.50 11.28 -14.50
N HIS A 247 6.80 12.29 -15.33
CA HIS A 247 8.17 12.71 -15.62
C HIS A 247 8.20 14.23 -15.79
N VAL A 248 8.32 15.00 -14.70
CA VAL A 248 8.44 16.46 -14.82
C VAL A 248 9.87 16.83 -15.19
N ASN A 249 10.04 17.65 -16.23
CA ASN A 249 11.12 18.64 -16.31
C ASN A 249 10.41 19.97 -16.64
N MET A 250 10.66 21.09 -15.95
CA MET A 250 11.94 21.73 -15.78
C MET A 250 12.04 22.43 -14.42
N CYS A 251 12.99 22.00 -13.60
CA CYS A 251 14.04 22.89 -13.10
C CYS A 251 14.97 22.11 -12.16
N LEU A 252 16.26 22.24 -12.43
CA LEU A 252 17.39 21.90 -11.58
C LEU A 252 17.82 20.43 -11.61
N LYS A 253 19.06 20.25 -12.05
CA LYS A 253 20.00 19.33 -11.42
C LYS A 253 19.70 19.23 -9.90
N ARG A 254 19.10 18.12 -9.41
CA ARG A 254 19.23 17.51 -8.05
C ARG A 254 17.94 16.82 -7.55
N CYS A 255 18.14 15.64 -6.95
CA CYS A 255 17.48 14.89 -5.85
C CYS A 255 16.09 15.26 -5.26
N ALA A 256 15.54 16.47 -5.43
CA ALA A 256 14.48 17.00 -4.55
C ALA A 256 13.07 16.43 -4.79
N CYS A 257 12.65 16.17 -6.04
CA CYS A 257 11.30 15.69 -6.35
C CYS A 257 11.04 14.25 -5.91
N ASN A 258 12.07 13.40 -5.92
CA ASN A 258 11.99 12.01 -5.46
C ASN A 258 11.81 11.93 -3.94
N ILE A 259 12.53 12.78 -3.21
CA ILE A 259 12.42 12.88 -1.75
C ILE A 259 11.02 13.35 -1.37
N SER A 260 10.45 14.34 -2.05
CA SER A 260 9.10 14.85 -1.74
C SER A 260 8.00 13.79 -1.85
N ARG A 261 8.08 12.89 -2.83
CA ARG A 261 7.05 11.84 -2.99
C ARG A 261 7.22 10.70 -1.98
N LEU A 262 8.45 10.25 -1.78
CA LEU A 262 8.78 9.31 -0.70
C LEU A 262 8.32 9.88 0.64
N LEU A 263 8.63 11.15 0.91
CA LEU A 263 8.21 11.87 2.10
C LEU A 263 6.70 11.85 2.26
N ALA A 264 5.92 12.16 1.23
CA ALA A 264 4.46 12.11 1.30
C ALA A 264 3.94 10.70 1.65
N SER A 265 4.50 9.65 1.05
CA SER A 265 4.10 8.26 1.35
C SER A 265 4.44 7.84 2.78
N TYR A 266 5.64 8.15 3.26
CA TYR A 266 6.03 7.92 4.66
C TYR A 266 5.16 8.73 5.61
N GLU A 267 4.90 10.00 5.29
CA GLU A 267 4.06 10.87 6.11
C GLU A 267 2.61 10.37 6.19
N CYS A 268 2.01 9.95 5.06
CA CYS A 268 0.70 9.32 5.07
C CYS A 268 0.67 8.07 5.96
N THR A 269 1.71 7.23 5.85
CA THR A 269 1.82 6.00 6.65
C THR A 269 1.86 6.33 8.14
N LEU A 270 2.67 7.31 8.55
CA LEU A 270 2.79 7.71 9.95
C LEU A 270 1.49 8.35 10.48
N TRP A 271 0.80 9.16 9.69
CA TRP A 271 -0.51 9.68 10.11
C TRP A 271 -1.58 8.60 10.23
N ALA A 272 -1.58 7.61 9.32
CA ALA A 272 -2.48 6.46 9.41
C ALA A 272 -2.14 5.59 10.64
N ALA A 273 -0.85 5.41 10.92
CA ALA A 273 -0.37 4.71 12.11
C ALA A 273 -0.77 5.43 13.41
N LEU A 274 -0.73 6.76 13.45
CA LEU A 274 -1.18 7.53 14.61
C LEU A 274 -2.68 7.33 14.88
N ALA A 275 -3.52 7.38 13.85
CA ALA A 275 -4.94 7.06 14.01
C ALA A 275 -5.17 5.60 14.44
N ASN A 276 -4.35 4.68 13.94
CA ASN A 276 -4.40 3.28 14.34
C ASN A 276 -4.01 3.10 15.81
N ALA A 277 -2.95 3.79 16.27
CA ALA A 277 -2.51 3.78 17.66
C ALA A 277 -3.59 4.33 18.60
N ASP A 278 -4.29 5.39 18.21
CA ASP A 278 -5.41 5.96 18.98
C ASP A 278 -6.58 4.97 19.11
N ARG A 279 -6.99 4.34 18.00
CA ARG A 279 -8.05 3.32 18.02
C ARG A 279 -7.73 2.13 18.93
N HIS A 280 -6.44 1.77 19.03
CA HIS A 280 -5.95 0.62 19.79
C HIS A 280 -5.04 1.03 20.94
N ALA A 281 -5.32 2.16 21.61
CA ALA A 281 -4.43 2.78 22.60
C ALA A 281 -4.01 1.88 23.79
N ARG A 282 -4.68 0.74 23.98
CA ARG A 282 -4.37 -0.25 25.03
C ARG A 282 -3.49 -1.41 24.55
N ALA A 283 -3.13 -1.46 23.27
CA ALA A 283 -2.32 -2.53 22.70
C ALA A 283 -0.87 -2.06 22.48
N ASP A 284 0.08 -2.81 23.04
CA ASP A 284 1.51 -2.49 23.00
C ASP A 284 2.09 -2.45 21.58
N GLY A 285 1.47 -3.15 20.62
CA GLY A 285 1.90 -3.11 19.22
C GLY A 285 1.31 -1.96 18.41
N ALA A 286 0.29 -1.26 18.92
CA ALA A 286 -0.48 -0.29 18.13
C ALA A 286 0.30 0.97 17.73
N ASN A 287 1.30 1.34 18.53
CA ASN A 287 2.21 2.44 18.23
C ASN A 287 3.40 2.02 17.34
N LYS A 288 3.56 0.73 17.04
CA LYS A 288 4.66 0.24 16.21
C LYS A 288 4.34 0.40 14.73
N VAL A 289 5.30 0.90 13.98
CA VAL A 289 5.21 1.11 12.55
C VAL A 289 6.38 0.45 11.84
N VAL A 290 6.09 -0.57 11.05
CA VAL A 290 7.10 -1.23 10.23
C VAL A 290 7.17 -0.54 8.87
N LEU A 291 8.16 0.32 8.71
CA LEU A 291 8.43 1.02 7.45
C LEU A 291 9.32 0.18 6.54
N THR A 292 9.05 0.24 5.24
CA THR A 292 9.84 -0.44 4.22
C THR A 292 10.62 0.58 3.39
N MET A 293 11.75 0.15 2.80
CA MET A 293 12.57 1.01 1.94
C MET A 293 11.89 1.16 0.56
N ILE A 294 10.83 1.97 0.48
CA ILE A 294 9.99 2.12 -0.71
C ILE A 294 10.85 2.48 -1.93
N GLY A 295 10.84 1.58 -2.92
CA GLY A 295 11.52 1.75 -4.19
C GLY A 295 13.03 1.55 -4.18
N GLY A 296 13.64 1.09 -3.07
CA GLY A 296 15.06 0.72 -3.05
C GLY A 296 15.40 -0.48 -3.95
N GLY A 297 14.46 -1.42 -4.10
CA GLY A 297 14.61 -2.61 -4.95
C GLY A 297 14.39 -2.34 -6.45
N VAL A 298 13.20 -2.68 -6.96
CA VAL A 298 12.86 -2.63 -8.40
C VAL A 298 13.07 -1.23 -9.01
N PHE A 299 12.79 -0.17 -8.24
CA PHE A 299 12.89 1.22 -8.70
C PHE A 299 14.27 1.86 -8.47
N ARG A 300 15.18 1.18 -7.75
CA ARG A 300 16.56 1.60 -7.49
C ARG A 300 16.71 3.03 -6.96
N ASN A 301 15.79 3.45 -6.09
CA ASN A 301 15.96 4.67 -5.29
C ASN A 301 17.20 4.53 -4.40
N ARG A 302 17.94 5.62 -4.19
CA ARG A 302 19.10 5.61 -3.30
C ARG A 302 18.63 5.49 -1.85
N ASP A 303 19.28 4.62 -1.09
CA ASP A 303 18.97 4.40 0.33
C ASP A 303 19.01 5.71 1.14
N GLU A 304 19.97 6.59 0.86
CA GLU A 304 20.09 7.91 1.48
C GLU A 304 18.84 8.79 1.28
N TRP A 305 18.22 8.73 0.09
CA TRP A 305 17.01 9.50 -0.20
C TRP A 305 15.80 8.95 0.53
N ILE A 306 15.75 7.62 0.67
CA ILE A 306 14.70 6.94 1.41
C ILE A 306 14.83 7.26 2.90
N ALA A 307 16.02 7.14 3.46
CA ALA A 307 16.30 7.46 4.85
C ALA A 307 16.02 8.94 5.18
N ASP A 308 16.41 9.88 4.29
CA ASP A 308 16.08 11.30 4.44
C ASP A 308 14.56 11.54 4.41
N ALA A 309 13.83 10.87 3.52
CA ALA A 309 12.38 10.97 3.47
C ALA A 309 11.70 10.43 4.74
N ILE A 310 12.16 9.29 5.27
CA ILE A 310 11.69 8.73 6.55
C ILE A 310 11.94 9.71 7.68
N GLY A 311 13.17 10.22 7.81
CA GLY A 311 13.55 11.16 8.86
C GLY A 311 12.72 12.44 8.83
N ARG A 312 12.49 13.01 7.63
CA ARG A 312 11.64 14.19 7.46
C ARG A 312 10.18 13.93 7.78
N ALA A 313 9.66 12.74 7.45
CA ALA A 313 8.29 12.37 7.78
C ALA A 313 8.12 12.23 9.30
N ALA A 314 9.03 11.51 9.95
CA ALA A 314 9.03 11.33 11.40
C ALA A 314 9.17 12.65 12.16
N ALA A 315 9.98 13.58 11.66
CA ALA A 315 10.11 14.92 12.25
C ALA A 315 8.78 15.70 12.28
N LYS A 316 7.89 15.49 11.30
CA LYS A 316 6.56 16.12 11.29
C LYS A 316 5.61 15.54 12.34
N LEU A 317 5.81 14.27 12.71
CA LEU A 317 5.05 13.57 13.75
C LEU A 317 5.93 13.30 14.98
N ARG A 318 6.86 14.20 15.28
CA ARG A 318 7.87 14.01 16.33
C ARG A 318 7.31 13.70 17.71
N TYR A 319 6.06 14.09 18.00
CA TYR A 319 5.40 13.85 19.28
C TYR A 319 4.21 12.89 19.17
N SER A 320 4.30 11.93 18.26
CA SER A 320 3.25 10.91 18.06
C SER A 320 3.37 9.71 19.01
N GLY A 321 4.52 9.51 19.65
CA GLY A 321 4.80 8.29 20.43
C GLY A 321 4.91 6.99 19.60
N LEU A 322 4.98 7.11 18.27
CA LEU A 322 5.19 5.97 17.37
C LEU A 322 6.62 5.42 17.50
N GLU A 323 6.76 4.11 17.28
CA GLU A 323 8.02 3.36 17.29
C GLU A 323 8.31 2.69 15.94
#